data_AF-A0A0C2C027-F1
#
_entry.id   AF-A0A0C2C027-F1
#
_cell.length_a   1.000
_cell.length_b   1.000
_cell.length_c   1.000
_cell.angle_alpha   90.00
_cell.angle_beta   90.00
_cell.angle_gamma   90.00
#
_symmetry.space_group_name_H-M   'P 1'
#
loop_
_entity.id
_entity.type
_entity.pdbx_description
1 polymer ?
#
loop_
_entity_poly.entity_id
_entity_poly.type
_entity_poly.pdbx_seq_one_letter_code
_entity_poly.pdbx_strand_id
1 'polypeptide(L)'
;MMGVSLLSMPWALYQAGLVFGLFIFLAMALLCFYTTYIVIQSPKALDNVDPNHVEFSEICRSYLGRAGEIVAIVFSMFILTGAILAYYVLMSNFLYFTGTLIYVQCEMDKSMQPDKHLNSTQPPILLDSDSIKFGS
;
A
#
# COMPACT_ATOMS: atom_id res chain seq x y z
N MET A 1 -11.11 0.93 8.09
CA MET A 1 -9.98 0.30 7.37
C MET A 1 -9.99 0.59 5.87
N MET A 2 -10.58 1.69 5.39
CA MET A 2 -10.40 2.08 3.98
C MET A 2 -9.04 2.76 3.83
N GLY A 3 -8.26 2.36 2.85
CA GLY A 3 -6.87 2.79 2.65
C GLY A 3 -6.29 2.11 1.43
N VAL A 4 -4.96 1.92 1.41
CA VAL A 4 -4.22 1.25 0.31
C VAL A 4 -4.79 -0.11 -0.11
N SER A 5 -5.51 -0.80 0.77
CA SER A 5 -6.22 -2.05 0.44
C SER A 5 -7.25 -1.90 -0.67
N LEU A 6 -7.79 -0.70 -0.95
CA LEU A 6 -8.71 -0.48 -2.07
C LEU A 6 -8.01 -0.58 -3.43
N LEU A 7 -6.70 -0.31 -3.50
CA LEU A 7 -5.92 -0.36 -4.73
C LEU A 7 -5.74 -1.80 -5.25
N SER A 8 -5.79 -2.79 -4.36
CA SER A 8 -5.65 -4.21 -4.74
C SER A 8 -6.98 -4.91 -5.05
N MET A 9 -8.12 -4.34 -4.65
CA MET A 9 -9.46 -4.89 -4.93
C MET A 9 -9.79 -5.05 -6.43
N PRO A 10 -9.56 -4.06 -7.31
CA PRO A 10 -9.89 -4.21 -8.73
C PRO A 10 -9.05 -5.30 -9.40
N TRP A 11 -7.78 -5.42 -9.03
CA TRP A 11 -6.91 -6.48 -9.52
C TRP A 11 -7.34 -7.87 -9.03
N ALA A 12 -7.75 -7.99 -7.76
CA ALA A 12 -8.29 -9.23 -7.22
C ALA A 12 -9.59 -9.68 -7.93
N LEU A 13 -10.47 -8.73 -8.25
CA LEU A 13 -11.69 -8.98 -9.04
C LEU A 13 -11.38 -9.43 -10.47
N TYR A 14 -10.34 -8.87 -11.08
CA TYR A 14 -9.87 -9.30 -12.40
C TYR A 14 -9.38 -10.75 -12.38
N GLN A 15 -8.63 -11.16 -11.35
CA GLN A 15 -8.08 -12.51 -11.22
C GLN A 15 -9.15 -13.58 -10.92
N ALA A 16 -10.18 -13.24 -10.11
CA ALA A 16 -11.20 -14.18 -9.68
C ALA A 16 -12.40 -14.31 -10.63
N GLY A 17 -12.57 -13.37 -11.58
CA GLY A 17 -13.75 -13.26 -12.43
C GLY A 17 -14.94 -12.60 -11.70
N LEU A 18 -15.75 -11.83 -12.43
CA LEU A 18 -16.73 -10.90 -11.83
C LEU A 18 -17.79 -11.58 -10.94
N VAL A 19 -18.37 -12.69 -11.39
CA VAL A 19 -19.42 -13.40 -10.65
C VAL A 19 -18.85 -14.13 -9.44
N PHE A 20 -17.74 -14.85 -9.64
CA PHE A 20 -17.12 -15.65 -8.59
C PHE A 20 -16.41 -14.79 -7.54
N GLY A 21 -15.75 -13.71 -7.96
CA GLY A 21 -15.15 -12.71 -7.09
C GLY A 21 -16.18 -12.01 -6.21
N LEU A 22 -17.35 -11.64 -6.75
CA LEU A 22 -18.44 -11.04 -5.95
C LEU A 22 -18.99 -12.02 -4.91
N PHE A 23 -19.15 -13.31 -5.26
CA PHE A 23 -19.59 -14.33 -4.32
C PHE A 23 -18.60 -14.50 -3.15
N ILE A 24 -17.29 -14.59 -3.44
CA ILE A 24 -16.25 -14.68 -2.40
C ILE A 24 -16.21 -13.42 -1.54
N PHE A 25 -16.36 -12.24 -2.16
CA PHE A 25 -16.38 -10.98 -1.43
C PHE A 25 -17.52 -10.91 -0.42
N LEU A 26 -18.72 -11.36 -0.83
CA LEU A 26 -19.89 -11.44 0.06
C LEU A 26 -19.66 -12.45 1.19
N ALA A 27 -19.08 -13.62 0.89
CA ALA A 27 -18.76 -14.64 1.89
C ALA A 27 -17.73 -14.13 2.91
N MET A 28 -16.65 -13.49 2.46
CA MET A 28 -15.64 -12.89 3.34
C MET A 28 -16.19 -11.74 4.17
N ALA A 29 -17.08 -10.92 3.62
CA ALA A 29 -17.76 -9.87 4.37
C ALA A 29 -18.58 -10.45 5.53
N LEU A 30 -19.36 -11.52 5.30
CA LEU A 30 -20.13 -12.20 6.34
C LEU A 30 -19.23 -12.85 7.41
N LEU A 31 -18.15 -13.52 6.99
CA LEU A 31 -17.17 -14.12 7.90
C LEU A 31 -16.48 -13.08 8.79
N CYS A 32 -16.06 -11.95 8.21
CA CYS A 32 -15.47 -10.84 8.98
C CYS A 32 -16.48 -10.24 9.96
N PHE A 33 -17.75 -10.11 9.56
CA PHE A 33 -18.81 -9.60 10.44
C PHE A 33 -19.08 -10.58 11.59
N TYR A 34 -19.15 -11.87 11.31
CA TYR A 34 -19.32 -12.92 12.32
C TYR A 34 -18.14 -12.98 13.30
N THR A 35 -16.91 -12.90 12.80
CA THR A 35 -15.70 -12.86 13.63
C THR A 35 -15.72 -11.64 14.55
N THR A 36 -16.04 -10.47 14.00
CA THR A 36 -16.18 -9.23 14.79
C THR A 36 -17.28 -9.36 15.84
N TYR A 37 -18.40 -10.00 15.52
CA TYR A 37 -19.50 -10.26 16.44
C TYR A 37 -19.05 -11.13 17.63
N ILE A 38 -18.32 -12.22 17.39
CA ILE A 38 -17.75 -13.06 18.45
C ILE A 38 -16.81 -12.25 19.34
N VAL A 39 -15.90 -11.47 18.73
CA VAL A 39 -14.93 -10.65 19.47
C VAL A 39 -15.63 -9.64 20.39
N ILE A 40 -16.69 -8.99 19.90
CA ILE A 40 -17.48 -8.03 20.69
C ILE A 40 -18.29 -8.73 21.80
N GLN A 41 -18.69 -9.99 21.62
CA GLN A 41 -19.45 -10.74 22.61
C GLN A 41 -18.55 -11.32 23.72
N SER A 42 -17.28 -11.57 23.44
CA SER A 42 -16.31 -12.17 24.36
C SER A 42 -16.14 -11.48 25.73
N PRO A 43 -16.03 -10.14 25.85
CA PRO A 43 -15.89 -9.46 27.15
C PRO A 43 -17.13 -9.57 28.05
N LYS A 44 -18.31 -9.94 27.51
CA LYS A 44 -19.55 -10.07 28.30
C LYS A 44 -19.61 -11.35 29.15
N ALA A 45 -18.71 -12.30 28.92
CA ALA A 45 -18.65 -13.57 29.66
C ALA A 45 -17.78 -13.50 30.93
N LEU A 46 -16.98 -12.44 31.10
CA LEU A 46 -16.03 -12.27 32.20
C LEU A 46 -16.43 -11.05 33.06
N ASP A 47 -17.60 -11.12 33.70
CA ASP A 47 -18.17 -10.06 34.56
C ASP A 47 -17.43 -9.89 35.92
N ASN A 48 -16.30 -10.56 36.15
CA ASN A 48 -15.67 -10.69 37.48
C ASN A 48 -14.17 -10.33 37.56
N VAL A 49 -13.58 -9.68 36.54
CA VAL A 49 -12.15 -9.30 36.58
C VAL A 49 -11.96 -7.84 36.17
N ASP A 50 -11.12 -7.13 36.94
CA ASP A 50 -10.83 -5.70 36.83
C ASP A 50 -10.60 -5.21 35.39
N PRO A 51 -11.33 -4.16 34.94
CA PRO A 51 -11.34 -3.69 33.55
C PRO A 51 -10.05 -3.01 33.07
N ASN A 52 -9.02 -2.92 33.92
CA ASN A 52 -7.77 -2.20 33.62
C ASN A 52 -6.60 -3.10 33.19
N HIS A 53 -6.74 -4.43 33.24
CA HIS A 53 -5.65 -5.37 32.86
C HIS A 53 -6.06 -6.46 31.88
N VAL A 54 -7.35 -6.57 31.52
CA VAL A 54 -7.80 -7.61 30.58
C VAL A 54 -7.49 -7.17 29.15
N GLU A 55 -6.25 -7.38 28.72
CA GLU A 55 -5.88 -7.16 27.32
C GLU A 55 -6.57 -8.18 26.42
N PHE A 56 -6.90 -7.82 25.17
CA PHE A 56 -7.48 -8.73 24.18
C PHE A 56 -6.64 -10.02 23.96
N SER A 57 -5.35 -9.98 24.31
CA SER A 57 -4.45 -11.13 24.36
C SER A 57 -4.88 -12.17 25.42
N GLU A 58 -5.36 -11.75 26.59
CA GLU A 58 -5.91 -12.63 27.62
C GLU A 58 -7.29 -13.19 27.25
N ILE A 59 -8.08 -12.43 26.49
CA ILE A 59 -9.38 -12.89 25.99
C ILE A 59 -9.19 -14.04 24.98
N CYS A 60 -8.18 -13.95 24.10
CA CYS A 60 -7.76 -15.05 23.23
C CYS A 60 -7.23 -16.26 24.02
N ARG A 61 -6.56 -16.02 25.15
CA ARG A 61 -6.07 -17.06 26.05
C ARG A 61 -7.21 -17.81 26.75
N SER A 62 -8.29 -17.14 27.10
CA SER A 62 -9.46 -17.75 27.75
C SER A 62 -10.34 -18.54 26.77
N TYR A 63 -10.52 -18.05 25.53
CA TYR A 63 -11.40 -18.70 24.55
C TYR A 63 -10.71 -19.80 23.71
N LEU A 64 -9.39 -19.71 23.46
CA LEU A 64 -8.65 -20.61 22.56
C LEU A 64 -7.43 -21.28 23.24
N GLY A 65 -7.22 -21.04 24.54
CA GLY A 65 -6.10 -21.59 25.31
C GLY A 65 -4.75 -20.93 25.01
N ARG A 66 -3.67 -21.53 25.54
CA ARG A 66 -2.29 -21.01 25.45
C ARG A 66 -1.74 -20.93 24.02
N ALA A 67 -2.27 -21.73 23.10
CA ALA A 67 -1.89 -21.70 21.69
C ALA A 67 -2.48 -20.50 20.93
N GLY A 68 -3.68 -20.04 21.30
CA GLY A 68 -4.34 -18.91 20.65
C GLY A 68 -3.64 -17.58 20.90
N GLU A 69 -3.10 -17.38 22.10
CA GLU A 69 -2.30 -16.20 22.45
C GLU A 69 -1.06 -16.06 21.55
N ILE A 70 -0.32 -17.16 21.37
CA ILE A 70 0.90 -17.17 20.55
C ILE A 70 0.55 -16.86 19.08
N VAL A 71 -0.52 -17.47 18.55
CA VAL A 71 -0.96 -17.23 17.17
C VAL A 71 -1.39 -15.77 16.99
N ALA A 72 -2.10 -15.17 17.95
CA ALA A 72 -2.53 -13.79 17.88
C ALA A 72 -1.34 -12.81 17.84
N ILE A 73 -0.34 -13.02 18.69
CA ILE A 73 0.87 -12.18 18.75
C ILE A 73 1.66 -12.30 17.43
N VAL A 74 1.88 -13.53 16.96
CA VAL A 74 2.63 -13.77 15.72
C VAL A 74 1.89 -13.16 14.52
N PHE A 75 0.58 -13.39 14.42
CA PHE A 75 -0.24 -12.84 13.34
C PHE A 75 -0.20 -11.31 13.33
N SER A 76 -0.26 -10.66 14.50
CA SER A 76 -0.14 -9.20 14.62
C SER A 76 1.20 -8.69 14.07
N MET A 77 2.32 -9.33 14.44
CA MET A 77 3.63 -8.97 13.89
C MET A 77 3.67 -9.12 12.36
N PHE A 78 3.16 -10.23 11.83
CA PHE A 78 3.11 -10.45 10.38
C PHE A 78 2.30 -9.38 9.65
N ILE A 79 1.11 -9.02 10.17
CA ILE A 79 0.26 -7.97 9.56
C ILE A 79 0.97 -6.62 9.61
N LEU A 80 1.64 -6.27 10.71
CA LEU A 80 2.35 -5.00 10.85
C LEU A 80 3.54 -4.91 9.88
N THR A 81 4.35 -5.96 9.77
CA THR A 81 5.45 -6.02 8.80
C THR A 81 4.94 -5.94 7.36
N GLY A 82 3.86 -6.67 7.03
CA GLY A 82 3.24 -6.61 5.72
C GLY A 82 2.73 -5.22 5.35
N ALA A 83 2.13 -4.52 6.31
CA ALA A 83 1.66 -3.15 6.13
C ALA A 83 2.82 -2.17 5.87
N ILE A 84 3.93 -2.29 6.61
CA ILE A 84 5.13 -1.44 6.41
C ILE A 84 5.74 -1.66 5.02
N LEU A 85 5.86 -2.92 4.58
CA LEU A 85 6.37 -3.25 3.24
C LEU A 85 5.49 -2.70 2.12
N ALA A 86 4.17 -2.88 2.22
CA ALA A 86 3.23 -2.35 1.24
C ALA A 86 3.28 -0.81 1.18
N TYR A 87 3.38 -0.16 2.33
CA TYR A 87 3.51 1.29 2.42
C TYR A 87 4.79 1.79 1.77
N TYR A 88 5.92 1.11 2.02
CA TYR A 88 7.20 1.45 1.40
C TYR A 88 7.13 1.42 -0.13
N VAL A 89 6.63 0.31 -0.70
CA VAL A 89 6.51 0.15 -2.16
C VAL A 89 5.61 1.22 -2.77
N LEU A 90 4.48 1.50 -2.12
CA LEU A 90 3.49 2.45 -2.62
C LEU A 90 3.99 3.90 -2.53
N MET A 91 4.70 4.26 -1.46
CA MET A 91 5.29 5.58 -1.32
C MET A 91 6.39 5.81 -2.36
N SER A 92 7.23 4.81 -2.64
CA SER A 92 8.23 4.89 -3.70
C SER A 92 7.59 5.07 -5.09
N ASN A 93 6.49 4.36 -5.36
CA ASN A 93 5.76 4.48 -6.63
C ASN A 93 5.14 5.88 -6.80
N PHE A 94 4.47 6.39 -5.76
CA PHE A 94 3.90 7.74 -5.80
C PHE A 94 4.96 8.83 -5.88
N LEU A 95 6.09 8.67 -5.20
CA LEU A 95 7.20 9.62 -5.26
C LEU A 95 7.84 9.65 -6.65
N TYR A 96 8.00 8.49 -7.29
CA TYR A 96 8.51 8.41 -8.67
C TYR A 96 7.56 9.14 -9.63
N PHE A 97 6.26 8.85 -9.58
CA PHE A 97 5.27 9.49 -10.44
C PHE A 97 5.23 11.01 -10.23
N THR A 98 5.31 11.46 -8.97
CA THR A 98 5.35 12.89 -8.63
C THR A 98 6.63 13.56 -9.14
N GLY A 99 7.78 12.90 -9.00
CA GLY A 99 9.07 13.42 -9.48
C GLY A 99 9.09 13.62 -10.99
N THR A 100 8.59 12.65 -11.75
CA THR A 100 8.47 12.78 -13.22
C THR A 100 7.53 13.90 -13.63
N LEU A 101 6.40 14.08 -12.93
CA LEU A 101 5.47 15.17 -13.21
C LEU A 101 6.11 16.56 -12.99
N ILE A 102 6.88 16.74 -11.92
CA ILE A 102 7.56 18.00 -11.63
C ILE A 102 8.65 18.27 -12.68
N TYR A 103 9.40 17.24 -13.08
CA TYR A 103 10.44 17.35 -14.10
C TYR A 103 9.87 17.83 -15.44
N VAL A 104 8.80 17.18 -15.93
CA VAL A 104 8.13 17.57 -17.18
C VAL A 104 7.59 19.00 -17.09
N GLN A 105 7.01 19.40 -15.96
CA GLN A 105 6.47 20.77 -15.82
C GLN A 105 7.59 21.83 -15.82
N CYS A 106 8.76 21.53 -15.26
CA CYS A 106 9.90 22.44 -15.27
C CYS A 106 10.52 22.58 -16.68
N GLU A 107 10.56 21.50 -17.46
CA GLU A 107 10.97 21.55 -18.87
C GLU A 107 9.98 22.37 -19.72
N MET A 108 8.67 22.21 -19.47
CA MET A 108 7.63 22.96 -20.18
C MET A 108 7.66 24.46 -19.84
N ASP A 109 7.88 24.84 -18.58
CA ASP A 109 8.06 26.25 -18.17
C ASP A 109 9.27 26.90 -18.86
N LYS A 110 10.36 26.14 -19.01
CA LYS A 110 11.52 26.59 -19.79
C LYS A 110 11.19 26.85 -21.27
N SER A 111 10.30 26.07 -21.87
CA SER A 111 9.87 26.25 -23.27
C SER A 111 8.81 27.34 -23.47
N MET A 112 8.14 27.77 -22.39
CA MET A 112 7.10 28.82 -22.42
C MET A 112 7.61 30.19 -21.97
N GLN A 113 8.84 30.29 -21.44
CA GLN A 113 9.54 31.57 -21.45
C GLN A 113 9.88 31.93 -22.91
N PRO A 114 9.32 33.01 -23.47
CA PRO A 114 9.81 33.53 -24.73
C PRO A 114 11.24 33.96 -24.47
N ASP A 115 12.19 33.24 -25.06
CA ASP A 115 13.47 33.74 -25.53
C ASP A 115 14.03 34.93 -24.75
N LYS A 116 14.33 34.77 -23.45
CA LYS A 116 15.18 35.75 -22.76
C LYS A 116 16.65 35.62 -23.17
N HIS A 117 16.94 34.91 -24.26
CA HIS A 117 18.28 34.65 -24.75
C HIS A 117 18.43 34.62 -26.28
N LEU A 118 17.51 35.24 -27.04
CA LEU A 118 17.77 35.57 -28.45
C LEU A 118 18.27 37.02 -28.63
N ASN A 119 19.28 37.43 -27.86
CA ASN A 119 20.18 38.51 -28.27
C ASN A 119 21.56 38.34 -27.62
N SER A 120 22.56 38.04 -28.46
CA SER A 120 23.97 37.80 -28.11
C SER A 120 24.18 36.44 -27.41
N THR A 121 24.31 35.30 -28.08
CA THR A 121 25.42 34.95 -28.98
C THR A 121 25.14 33.54 -29.56
N GLN A 122 24.83 33.45 -30.84
CA GLN A 122 24.95 32.21 -31.65
C GLN A 122 26.44 32.10 -32.12
N PRO A 123 27.06 30.98 -32.61
CA PRO A 123 26.62 29.60 -32.97
C PRO A 123 27.63 28.49 -32.49
N PRO A 124 27.73 27.27 -33.07
CA PRO A 124 26.74 26.26 -33.48
C PRO A 124 27.14 24.82 -33.02
N ILE A 125 26.21 23.85 -33.10
CA ILE A 125 26.44 22.40 -33.33
C ILE A 125 27.89 21.89 -33.30
N LEU A 126 28.33 21.23 -32.21
CA LEU A 126 29.38 20.19 -32.23
C LEU A 126 29.22 19.24 -31.04
N LEU A 127 29.46 17.95 -31.31
CA LEU A 127 29.47 16.78 -30.42
C LEU A 127 28.14 16.02 -30.29
N ASP A 128 27.82 15.18 -31.28
CA ASP A 128 28.02 13.72 -31.14
C ASP A 128 27.68 13.00 -32.47
N SER A 129 28.68 12.80 -33.35
CA SER A 129 28.55 11.92 -34.53
C SER A 129 29.87 11.27 -34.96
N ASP A 130 30.87 11.20 -34.08
CA ASP A 130 32.22 10.73 -34.44
C ASP A 130 32.88 9.84 -33.37
N SER A 131 32.14 8.88 -32.80
CA SER A 131 32.76 7.87 -31.91
C SER A 131 32.26 6.45 -32.04
N ILE A 132 31.34 6.13 -32.97
CA ILE A 132 30.91 4.74 -33.19
C ILE A 132 30.89 4.42 -34.68
N LYS A 133 31.96 3.74 -35.12
CA LYS A 133 32.17 2.95 -36.36
C LYS A 133 32.82 3.63 -37.59
N PHE A 134 34.13 3.76 -37.52
CA PHE A 134 35.10 3.26 -38.50
C PHE A 134 36.23 2.65 -37.64
N GLY A 135 36.73 1.42 -37.76
CA GLY A 135 36.97 0.56 -38.91
C GLY A 135 38.39 0.02 -38.75
N SER A 136 38.53 -1.20 -38.22
CA SER A 136 39.57 -2.19 -38.52
C SER A 136 39.24 -3.51 -37.84
#